data_AF-A0A2D6HBQ6-F1
#
_entry.id   AF-A0A2D6HBQ6-F1
#
_cell.length_a   1.000
_cell.length_b   1.000
_cell.length_c   1.000
_cell.angle_alpha   90.00
_cell.angle_beta   90.00
_cell.angle_gamma   90.00
#
_symmetry.space_group_name_H-M   'P 1'
#
loop_
_entity.id
_entity.type
_entity.pdbx_description
1 polymer ?
#
loop_
_entity_poly.entity_id
_entity_poly.type
_entity_poly.pdbx_seq_one_letter_code
_entity_poly.pdbx_strand_id
1 'polypeptide(L)' 'MLTVMPISIRTLLCCAVLAAPARSWRQGEDATPAPEQAAIAWYGTWEQGLAEARRLRLPILLQSAAPRCSEVPGMW' A
#
# COMPACT_ATOMS: atom_id res chain seq x y z
N MET A 1 -7.43 35.14 37.90
CA MET A 1 -7.82 35.10 36.47
C MET A 1 -7.47 33.71 35.92
N LEU A 2 -8.41 32.78 35.97
CA LEU A 2 -8.32 31.44 35.37
C LEU A 2 -9.72 31.13 34.82
N THR A 3 -9.98 31.50 33.58
CA THR A 3 -11.22 31.13 32.88
C THR A 3 -11.09 29.68 32.43
N VAL A 4 -11.71 28.79 33.19
CA VAL A 4 -11.85 27.37 32.87
C VAL A 4 -12.83 27.25 31.70
N MET A 5 -12.30 26.98 30.50
CA MET A 5 -13.09 26.71 29.29
C MET A 5 -13.93 25.44 29.51
N PRO A 6 -15.26 25.47 29.29
CA PRO A 6 -16.09 24.28 29.41
C PRO A 6 -15.76 23.34 28.25
N ILE A 7 -15.05 22.25 28.56
CA ILE A 7 -14.74 21.17 27.63
C ILE A 7 -16.06 20.49 27.27
N SER A 8 -16.69 20.99 26.19
CA SER A 8 -17.92 20.46 25.65
C SER A 8 -17.69 19.05 25.11
N ILE A 9 -18.61 18.14 25.41
CA ILE A 9 -18.61 16.73 24.97
C ILE A 9 -18.46 16.62 23.44
N ARG A 10 -18.90 17.63 22.69
CA ARG A 10 -18.72 17.74 21.24
C ARG A 10 -17.25 17.89 20.80
N THR A 11 -16.42 18.56 21.60
CA THR A 11 -14.98 18.73 21.33
C THR A 11 -14.22 17.42 21.57
N LEU A 12 -14.60 16.64 22.58
CA LEU A 12 -14.00 15.32 22.85
C LEU A 12 -14.33 14.32 21.72
N LEU A 13 -15.55 14.35 21.18
CA LEU A 13 -15.97 13.46 20.10
C LEU A 13 -15.22 13.74 18.78
N CYS A 14 -14.87 15.01 18.51
CA CYS A 14 -14.14 15.39 17.31
C CYS A 14 -12.67 14.89 17.33
N CYS A 15 -12.01 14.94 18.49
CA CYS A 15 -10.64 14.45 18.63
C CYS A 15 -10.53 12.92 18.47
N ALA A 16 -11.56 12.15 18.84
CA ALA A 16 -11.55 10.69 18.70
C ALA A 16 -11.60 10.23 17.23
N VAL A 17 -12.21 11.01 16.32
CA VAL A 17 -12.28 10.67 14.88
C VAL A 17 -10.98 11.03 14.16
N LEU A 18 -10.27 12.07 14.60
CA LEU A 18 -8.97 12.51 14.03
C LEU A 18 -7.77 11.73 14.56
N ALA A 19 -7.91 11.02 15.68
CA ALA A 19 -6.85 10.18 16.26
C ALA A 19 -6.84 8.75 15.73
N ALA A 20 -7.71 8.39 14.78
CA ALA A 20 -7.52 7.16 14.01
C ALA A 20 -6.20 7.32 13.26
N PRO A 21 -5.12 6.59 13.59
CA PRO A 21 -3.91 6.66 12.79
C PRO A 21 -4.36 6.31 11.38
N ALA A 22 -4.10 7.22 10.44
CA ALA A 22 -4.14 6.92 9.02
C ALA A 22 -3.53 5.53 8.88
N ARG A 23 -4.33 4.55 8.44
CA ARG A 23 -3.95 3.14 8.32
C ARG A 23 -2.53 3.09 7.79
N SER A 24 -1.58 2.99 8.72
CA SER A 24 -0.17 2.90 8.42
C SER A 24 -0.09 1.65 7.61
N TRP A 25 0.26 1.80 6.33
CA TRP A 25 0.55 0.73 5.40
C TRP A 25 1.15 -0.41 6.21
N ARG A 26 0.47 -1.57 6.29
CA ARG A 26 1.12 -2.75 6.87
C ARG A 26 2.40 -2.88 6.08
N GLN A 27 3.55 -2.60 6.70
CA GLN A 27 4.81 -3.09 6.20
C GLN A 27 4.61 -4.59 6.15
N GLY A 28 4.50 -5.14 4.93
CA GLY A 28 4.56 -6.58 4.75
C GLY A 28 5.83 -7.02 5.46
N GLU A 29 5.73 -8.03 6.33
CA GLU A 29 6.90 -8.64 6.94
C GLU A 29 7.92 -8.88 5.82
N ASP A 30 9.16 -8.42 6.04
CA ASP A 30 10.25 -8.57 5.08
C ASP A 30 10.35 -10.05 4.73
N ALA A 31 9.72 -10.43 3.62
CA ALA A 31 9.79 -11.76 3.09
C ALA A 31 11.22 -11.90 2.60
N THR A 32 12.12 -12.32 3.50
CA THR A 32 13.50 -12.65 3.17
C THR A 32 13.40 -13.70 2.07
N PRO A 33 13.73 -13.35 0.82
CA PRO A 33 13.55 -14.29 -0.27
C PRO A 33 14.49 -15.46 0.01
N ALA A 34 13.95 -16.68 0.03
CA ALA A 34 14.77 -17.87 0.09
C ALA A 34 15.78 -17.79 -1.08
N PRO A 35 17.07 -18.07 -0.84
CA PRO A 35 18.19 -17.60 -1.66
C PRO A 35 18.26 -18.19 -3.08
N GLU A 36 17.26 -18.93 -3.55
CA GLU A 36 17.34 -19.61 -4.84
C GLU A 36 16.50 -18.99 -5.97
N GLN A 37 15.25 -18.54 -5.81
CA GLN A 37 14.49 -17.98 -6.97
C GLN A 37 13.29 -17.08 -6.59
N ALA A 38 13.49 -15.99 -5.84
CA ALA A 38 12.45 -14.95 -5.78
C ALA A 38 12.48 -14.09 -7.06
N ALA A 39 12.03 -14.67 -8.18
CA ALA A 39 11.91 -13.98 -9.46
C ALA A 39 10.50 -13.42 -9.66
N ILE A 40 10.40 -12.22 -10.22
CA ILE A 40 9.12 -11.62 -10.60
C ILE A 40 8.73 -12.17 -11.98
N ALA A 41 7.54 -12.78 -12.07
CA ALA A 41 6.94 -13.13 -13.35
C ALA A 41 6.19 -11.93 -13.93
N TRP A 42 6.66 -11.41 -15.06
CA TRP A 42 6.03 -10.31 -15.78
C TRP A 42 5.06 -10.82 -16.86
N TYR A 43 3.85 -10.27 -16.88
CA TYR A 43 2.83 -10.55 -17.89
C TYR A 43 2.61 -9.31 -18.76
N GLY A 44 2.66 -9.48 -20.09
CA GLY A 44 2.56 -8.38 -21.04
C GLY A 44 1.14 -7.85 -21.24
N THR A 45 0.11 -8.60 -20.82
CA THR A 45 -1.30 -8.17 -20.90
C THR A 45 -2.01 -8.32 -19.56
N TRP A 46 -3.05 -7.50 -19.38
CA TRP A 46 -3.90 -7.52 -18.20
C TRP A 46 -4.58 -8.88 -18.00
N GLU A 47 -5.09 -9.48 -19.07
CA GLU A 47 -5.80 -10.76 -19.04
C GLU A 47 -4.92 -11.89 -18.52
N GLN A 48 -3.66 -11.95 -18.97
CA GLN A 48 -2.70 -12.97 -18.56
C GLN A 48 -2.34 -12.83 -17.08
N GLY A 49 -1.98 -11.63 -16.65
CA GLY A 49 -1.61 -11.37 -15.26
C GLY A 49 -2.78 -11.62 -14.30
N LEU A 50 -4.00 -11.20 -14.68
CA LEU A 50 -5.20 -11.40 -13.87
C LEU A 50 -5.61 -12.88 -13.80
N ALA A 51 -5.47 -13.63 -14.89
CA ALA A 51 -5.73 -15.07 -14.90
C ALA A 51 -4.80 -15.80 -13.93
N GLU A 52 -3.51 -15.47 -13.91
CA GLU A 52 -2.56 -16.10 -13.01
C GLU A 52 -2.78 -15.72 -11.55
N ALA A 53 -2.98 -14.44 -11.26
CA ALA A 53 -3.25 -13.96 -9.90
C ALA A 53 -4.48 -14.68 -9.30
N ARG A 54 -5.52 -14.92 -10.11
CA ARG A 54 -6.71 -15.70 -9.71
C ARG A 54 -6.38 -17.18 -9.49
N ARG A 55 -5.61 -17.80 -10.39
CA ARG A 55 -5.20 -19.22 -10.28
C ARG A 55 -4.44 -19.48 -8.99
N LEU A 56 -3.53 -18.57 -8.63
CA LEU A 56 -2.70 -18.67 -7.43
C LEU A 56 -3.35 -18.12 -6.17
N ARG A 57 -4.46 -17.37 -6.32
CA ARG A 57 -5.12 -16.63 -5.22
C ARG A 57 -4.17 -15.64 -4.53
N LEU A 58 -3.32 -15.00 -5.31
CA LEU A 58 -2.38 -13.99 -4.85
C LEU A 58 -2.84 -12.58 -5.28
N PRO A 59 -2.51 -11.53 -4.50
CA PRO A 59 -2.66 -10.16 -4.95
C PRO A 59 -1.86 -9.91 -6.24
N ILE A 60 -2.35 -9.00 -7.08
CA ILE A 60 -1.68 -8.60 -8.32
C ILE A 60 -0.95 -7.27 -8.14
N LEU A 61 0.27 -7.17 -8.64
CA LEU A 61 1.01 -5.92 -8.81
C LEU A 61 0.82 -5.44 -10.25
N LEU A 62 0.12 -4.32 -10.44
CA LEU A 62 0.03 -3.65 -11.73
C LEU A 62 1.06 -2.52 -11.78
N GLN A 63 2.01 -2.60 -12.70
CA GLN A 63 3.00 -1.56 -12.94
C GLN A 63 2.77 -0.95 -14.33
N SER A 64 2.65 0.37 -14.38
CA SER A 64 2.61 1.14 -15.63
C SER A 64 3.81 2.08 -15.66
N ALA A 65 4.59 2.03 -16.73
CA ALA A 65 5.67 2.98 -16.95
C ALA A 65 5.86 3.21 -18.46
N ALA A 66 6.52 4.32 -18.80
CA ALA A 66 6.87 4.67 -20.17
C ALA A 66 8.39 4.67 -20.33
N PRO A 67 8.96 4.29 -21.48
CA PRO A 67 10.42 4.23 -21.68
C PRO A 67 11.15 5.55 -21.44
N ARG A 68 10.43 6.69 -21.48
CA ARG A 68 10.99 8.02 -21.22
C ARG A 68 11.04 8.37 -19.72
N CYS A 69 10.41 7.58 -18.86
CA CYS A 69 10.46 7.79 -17.42
C CYS A 69 11.80 7.27 -16.90
N SER A 70 12.82 8.14 -16.84
CA SER A 70 14.19 7.82 -16.42
C SER A 70 14.31 7.31 -14.98
N GLU A 71 13.29 7.54 -14.16
CA GLU A 71 13.34 7.31 -12.72
C GLU A 71 12.67 6.00 -12.27
N VAL A 72 12.35 5.07 -13.18
CA VAL A 72 11.73 3.78 -12.84
C VAL A 72 12.73 2.64 -13.05
N PRO A 73 13.39 2.13 -11.98
CA PRO A 73 14.34 1.03 -12.07
C PRO A 73 13.69 -0.25 -12.62
N GLY A 74 14.41 -0.97 -13.50
CA GLY A 74 13.96 -2.26 -14.02
C GLY A 74 12.97 -2.20 -15.19
N MET A 75 12.69 -1.00 -15.70
CA MET A 75 11.97 -0.78 -16.96
C MET A 75 12.98 -0.48 -18.08
N TRP A 76 12.88 -1.20 -19.21
CA TRP A 76 13.70 -1.04 -20.41
C TRP A 76 12.83 -0.70 -21.63
#